data_AF-A0A173RVC0-F1
#
_entry.id   AF-A0A173RVC0-F1
#
_cell.length_a   1.000
_cell.length_b   1.000
_cell.length_c   1.000
_cell.angle_alpha   90.00
_cell.angle_beta   90.00
_cell.angle_gamma   90.00
#
_symmetry.space_group_name_H-M   'P 1'
#
loop_
_entity.id
_entity.type
_entity.pdbx_description
1 polymer ?
#
loop_
_entity_poly.entity_id
_entity_poly.type
_entity_poly.pdbx_seq_one_letter_code
_entity_poly.pdbx_strand_id
1 'polypeptide(L)' 'MSNGEHEIRTPKGLRIGNRSVVDGKNMLQIKRGGCEDYISAESLVEYIHGLPVKNIEFATPEDCRKEA' A
#
# COMPACT_ATOMS: atom_id res chain seq x y z
N MET A 1 -10.54 13.08 18.11
CA MET A 1 -9.78 12.27 17.13
C MET A 1 -10.35 12.60 15.75
N SER A 2 -9.59 13.28 14.91
CA SER A 2 -9.98 13.74 13.58
C SER A 2 -9.91 12.56 12.59
N ASN A 3 -11.05 12.13 12.04
CA ASN A 3 -11.07 11.15 10.96
C ASN A 3 -10.37 11.74 9.73
N GLY A 4 -9.21 11.18 9.35
CA GLY A 4 -8.50 11.53 8.10
C GLY A 4 -7.04 11.96 8.25
N GLU A 5 -6.55 12.19 9.47
CA GLU A 5 -5.17 12.67 9.69
C GLU A 5 -4.09 11.60 9.41
N HIS A 6 -4.45 10.32 9.45
CA HIS A 6 -3.57 9.17 9.16
C HIS A 6 -3.79 8.56 7.77
N GLU A 7 -4.29 9.33 6.82
CA GLU A 7 -4.44 8.84 5.45
C GLU A 7 -3.16 8.98 4.63
N ILE A 8 -2.72 7.88 4.04
CA ILE A 8 -1.59 7.88 3.10
C ILE A 8 -2.14 7.99 1.68
N ARG A 9 -1.54 8.87 0.88
CA ARG A 9 -1.84 8.99 -0.55
C ARG A 9 -0.75 8.29 -1.36
N THR A 10 -1.16 7.40 -2.26
CA THR A 10 -0.23 6.75 -3.18
C THR A 10 0.14 7.68 -4.34
N PRO A 11 1.23 7.41 -5.08
CA PRO A 11 1.58 8.14 -6.30
C PRO A 11 0.49 8.16 -7.37
N LYS A 12 -0.42 7.16 -7.36
CA LYS A 12 -1.59 7.08 -8.26
C LYS A 12 -2.85 7.76 -7.69
N GLY A 13 -2.73 8.50 -6.60
CA GLY A 13 -3.83 9.26 -5.99
C GLY A 13 -4.81 8.44 -5.15
N LEU A 14 -4.50 7.16 -4.88
CA LEU A 14 -5.34 6.31 -4.03
C LEU A 14 -5.16 6.71 -2.56
N ARG A 15 -6.27 6.78 -1.80
CA ARG A 15 -6.25 7.11 -0.37
C ARG A 15 -6.34 5.83 0.45
N ILE A 16 -5.31 5.58 1.26
CA ILE A 16 -5.19 4.43 2.14
C ILE A 16 -5.52 4.86 3.57
N GLY A 17 -6.45 4.15 4.19
CA GLY A 17 -6.86 4.32 5.58
C GLY A 17 -6.29 3.21 6.47
N ASN A 18 -7.16 2.64 7.32
CA ASN A 18 -6.76 1.67 8.32
C ASN A 18 -6.22 0.37 7.71
N ARG A 19 -5.36 -0.33 8.47
CA ARG A 19 -4.84 -1.66 8.16
C ARG A 19 -5.50 -2.71 9.05
N SER A 20 -5.91 -3.80 8.43
CA SER A 20 -6.36 -5.04 9.09
C SER A 20 -5.53 -6.23 8.60
N VAL A 21 -5.67 -7.37 9.29
CA VAL A 21 -5.11 -8.65 8.85
C VAL A 21 -6.25 -9.65 8.72
N VAL A 22 -6.40 -10.25 7.55
CA VAL A 22 -7.42 -11.25 7.24
C VAL A 22 -6.73 -12.43 6.56
N ASP A 23 -6.89 -13.63 7.11
CA ASP A 23 -6.24 -14.86 6.61
C ASP A 23 -4.71 -14.72 6.40
N GLY A 24 -4.05 -14.00 7.31
CA GLY A 24 -2.61 -13.74 7.25
C GLY A 24 -2.18 -12.69 6.22
N LYS A 25 -3.11 -12.09 5.48
CA LYS A 25 -2.85 -11.03 4.49
C LYS A 25 -3.11 -9.65 5.07
N ASN A 26 -2.22 -8.72 4.77
CA ASN A 26 -2.42 -7.31 5.11
C ASN A 26 -3.47 -6.71 4.19
N MET A 27 -4.58 -6.28 4.78
CA MET A 27 -5.69 -5.63 4.08
C MET A 27 -5.70 -4.15 4.44
N LEU A 28 -5.74 -3.29 3.43
CA LEU A 28 -5.66 -1.85 3.54
C LEU A 28 -6.97 -1.24 3.08
N GLN A 29 -7.58 -0.44 3.95
CA GLN A 29 -8.79 0.30 3.61
C GLN A 29 -8.47 1.31 2.50
N ILE A 30 -9.26 1.32 1.44
CA ILE A 30 -9.24 2.33 0.39
C ILE A 30 -10.48 3.21 0.58
N LYS A 31 -10.27 4.53 0.52
CA LYS A 31 -11.37 5.49 0.54
C LYS A 31 -11.57 6.13 -0.84
N ARG A 32 -12.69 5.84 -1.50
CA ARG A 32 -13.09 6.45 -2.77
C ARG A 32 -14.44 7.11 -2.62
N GLY A 33 -14.47 8.45 -2.52
CA GLY A 33 -15.70 9.24 -2.66
C GLY A 33 -16.90 8.81 -1.79
N GLY A 34 -16.66 8.31 -0.57
CA GLY A 34 -17.71 7.82 0.35
C GLY A 34 -17.93 6.31 0.35
N CYS A 35 -17.26 5.56 -0.54
CA CYS A 35 -17.19 4.11 -0.51
C CYS A 35 -15.87 3.68 0.15
N GLU A 36 -15.98 2.80 1.15
CA GLU A 36 -14.84 2.14 1.79
C GLU A 36 -14.71 0.74 1.20
N ASP A 37 -13.55 0.47 0.60
CA ASP A 37 -13.19 -0.84 0.05
C ASP A 37 -11.88 -1.32 0.69
N TYR A 38 -11.45 -2.55 0.42
CA TYR A 38 -10.20 -3.09 0.93
C TYR A 38 -9.35 -3.67 -0.21
N ILE A 39 -8.03 -3.45 -0.13
CA ILE A 39 -7.03 -4.02 -1.04
C ILE A 39 -5.96 -4.75 -0.23
N SER A 40 -5.43 -5.85 -0.73
CA SER A 40 -4.26 -6.44 -0.09
C SER A 40 -3.01 -5.57 -0.33
N ALA A 41 -2.01 -5.68 0.53
CA ALA A 41 -0.74 -4.99 0.34
C ALA A 41 -0.08 -5.38 -0.99
N GLU A 42 -0.14 -6.65 -1.39
CA GLU A 42 0.41 -7.12 -2.67
C GLU A 42 -0.31 -6.46 -3.85
N SER A 43 -1.64 -6.53 -3.88
CA SER A 43 -2.43 -5.91 -4.95
C SER A 43 -2.22 -4.39 -5.03
N LEU A 44 -1.95 -3.72 -3.91
CA LEU A 44 -1.61 -2.30 -3.91
C LEU A 44 -0.27 -2.02 -4.59
N VAL A 45 0.76 -2.84 -4.32
CA VAL A 45 2.07 -2.73 -4.97
C VAL A 45 1.94 -3.01 -6.46
N GLU A 46 1.22 -4.05 -6.85
CA GLU A 46 0.95 -4.36 -8.26
C GLU A 46 0.21 -3.20 -8.95
N TYR A 47 -0.77 -2.60 -8.28
CA TYR A 47 -1.49 -1.45 -8.80
C TYR A 47 -0.58 -0.24 -9.00
N ILE A 48 0.32 0.06 -8.05
CA ILE A 48 1.22 1.22 -8.13
C ILE A 48 2.26 1.01 -9.23
N HIS A 49 2.92 -0.15 -9.28
CA HIS A 49 4.04 -0.40 -10.18
C HIS A 49 3.63 -0.97 -11.55
N GLY A 50 2.43 -1.54 -11.68
CA GLY A 50 1.98 -2.18 -12.92
C GLY A 50 2.66 -3.51 -13.23
N LEU A 51 3.31 -4.14 -12.25
CA LEU A 51 4.02 -5.41 -12.37
C LEU A 51 3.54 -6.39 -11.29
N PRO A 52 3.47 -7.70 -11.57
CA PRO A 52 3.21 -8.70 -10.53
C PRO A 52 4.24 -8.61 -9.41
N VAL A 53 3.82 -8.69 -8.14
CA VAL A 53 4.74 -8.54 -6.99
C VAL A 53 5.86 -9.55 -7.00
N LYS A 54 5.59 -10.78 -7.48
CA LYS A 54 6.59 -11.84 -7.64
C LYS A 54 7.74 -11.48 -8.61
N ASN A 55 7.56 -10.46 -9.45
CA ASN A 55 8.56 -9.96 -10.39
C ASN A 55 9.27 -8.69 -9.89
N ILE A 56 8.99 -8.24 -8.66
CA ILE A 56 9.56 -7.04 -8.06
C ILE A 56 10.59 -7.47 -7.01
N GLU A 57 11.80 -6.95 -7.12
CA GLU A 57 12.82 -7.08 -6.09
C GLU A 57 12.72 -5.89 -5.13
N PHE A 58 12.61 -6.18 -3.83
CA PHE A 58 12.51 -5.16 -2.79
C PHE A 58 13.89 -4.92 -2.19
N ALA A 59 14.47 -3.75 -2.49
CA ALA A 59 15.73 -3.34 -1.88
C ALA A 59 15.54 -3.10 -0.38
N THR A 60 16.49 -3.60 0.41
CA THR A 60 16.56 -3.27 1.83
C THR A 60 17.31 -1.95 2.02
N PRO A 61 17.16 -1.28 3.17
CA PRO A 61 17.96 -0.09 3.50
C PRO A 61 19.48 -0.33 3.45
N GLU A 62 19.93 -1.58 3.60
CA GLU A 62 21.33 -1.97 3.53
C GLU A 62 21.85 -2.05 2.09
N ASP A 63 20.99 -2.46 1.15
CA ASP A 63 21.31 -2.49 -0.28
C ASP A 63 21.55 -1.07 -0.81
N CYS A 64 20.70 -0.12 -0.42
CA CYS A 64 20.82 1.28 -0.85
C CYS A 64 22.08 1.99 -0.34
N ARG A 65 22.70 1.52 0.75
CA ARG A 65 23.94 2.12 1.31
C ARG A 65 25.20 1.70 0.55
N LYS A 66 25.16 0.60 -0.20
CA LYS A 66 26.32 0.09 -0.94
C LYS A 66 26.50 0.77 -2.31
N GLU A 67 25.49 1.49 -2.77
CA GLU A 67 25.50 2.21 -4.05
C GLU A 67 25.79 3.72 -3.92
N ALA A 68 26.05 4.20 -2.69
CA ALA A 68 26.31 5.62 -2.39
C ALA A 68 27.80 5.92 -2.15
#